data_AF-D9PW59-F1
#
_entry.id   AF-D9PW59-F1
#
_cell.length_a   1.000
_cell.length_b   1.000
_cell.length_c   1.000
_cell.angle_alpha   90.00
_cell.angle_beta   90.00
_cell.angle_gamma   90.00
#
_symmetry.space_group_name_H-M   'P 1'
#
loop_
_entity.id
_entity.type
_entity.pdbx_description
1 polymer ?
#
loop_
_entity_poly.entity_id
_entity_poly.type
_entity_poly.pdbx_seq_one_letter_code
_entity_poly.pdbx_strand_id
1 'polypeptide(L)'
;MDAYCYHPWSSDLTLQPGDEISLNIVLDERALLTVNVTNSSGEPVEDAVISFAGMEGYTGEDGSVKLAVETGELNLQVSHPLYAPETRTIRLLMVKTPSALN
;
A
#
# COMPACT_ATOMS: atom_id res chain seq x y z
N MET A 1 14.89 -18.22 9.55
CA MET A 1 14.74 -16.75 9.65
C MET A 1 14.58 -16.29 8.22
N ASP A 2 13.35 -16.34 7.71
CA ASP A 2 13.10 -16.27 6.26
C ASP A 2 12.87 -14.82 5.85
N ALA A 3 13.78 -14.32 5.03
CA ALA A 3 13.75 -12.99 4.43
C ALA A 3 12.71 -12.99 3.31
N TYR A 4 11.64 -12.23 3.48
CA TYR A 4 10.72 -11.90 2.39
C TYR A 4 11.44 -10.94 1.42
N CYS A 5 12.12 -11.48 0.40
CA CYS A 5 12.71 -10.71 -0.69
C CYS A 5 11.74 -10.66 -1.88
N TYR A 6 11.17 -9.49 -2.15
CA TYR A 6 10.48 -9.22 -3.40
C TYR A 6 11.53 -9.11 -4.52
N HIS A 7 11.72 -10.18 -5.31
CA HIS A 7 12.46 -10.11 -6.57
C HIS A 7 11.45 -9.78 -7.67
N PRO A 8 11.46 -8.58 -8.28
CA PRO A 8 10.72 -8.38 -9.51
C PRO A 8 11.32 -9.32 -10.56
N TRP A 9 10.60 -10.38 -10.88
CA TRP A 9 11.01 -11.32 -11.91
C TRP A 9 10.80 -10.67 -13.27
N SER A 10 11.86 -10.14 -13.86
CA SER A 10 11.93 -9.97 -15.32
C SER A 10 12.60 -11.22 -15.88
N SER A 11 11.84 -12.08 -16.56
CA SER A 11 12.39 -13.13 -17.40
C SER A 11 12.24 -12.75 -18.85
N ASP A 12 13.35 -12.70 -19.56
CA ASP A 12 13.35 -12.73 -21.01
C ASP A 12 12.83 -14.11 -21.45
N LEU A 13 11.73 -14.12 -22.21
CA LEU A 13 11.15 -15.32 -22.77
C LEU A 13 11.44 -15.36 -24.27
N THR A 14 12.21 -16.35 -24.72
CA THR A 14 12.49 -16.56 -26.15
C THR A 14 11.59 -17.68 -26.67
N LEU A 15 10.80 -17.38 -27.70
CA LEU A 15 9.88 -18.34 -28.34
C LEU A 15 10.26 -18.59 -29.79
N GLN A 16 10.02 -19.81 -30.27
CA GLN A 16 10.18 -20.22 -31.67
C GLN A 16 8.82 -20.36 -32.37
N PRO A 17 8.75 -20.30 -33.72
CA PRO A 17 7.50 -20.51 -34.45
C PRO A 17 6.92 -21.90 -34.19
N GLY A 18 5.73 -21.95 -33.58
CA GLY A 18 5.05 -23.19 -33.18
C GLY A 18 5.02 -23.46 -31.67
N ASP A 19 5.70 -22.64 -30.86
CA ASP A 19 5.63 -22.74 -29.40
C ASP A 19 4.29 -22.21 -28.87
N GLU A 20 3.66 -22.97 -27.97
CA GLU A 20 2.58 -22.52 -27.11
C GLU A 20 3.07 -22.51 -25.66
N ILE A 21 3.11 -21.33 -25.03
CA ILE A 21 3.47 -21.19 -23.62
C ILE A 21 2.25 -20.73 -22.80
N SER A 22 2.09 -21.33 -21.62
CA SER A 22 1.15 -20.88 -20.59
C SER A 22 1.93 -20.38 -19.37
N LEU A 23 1.70 -19.12 -18.98
CA LEU A 23 2.20 -18.55 -17.74
C LEU A 23 1.06 -18.49 -16.72
N ASN A 24 1.27 -19.10 -15.55
CA ASN A 24 0.36 -18.97 -14.43
C ASN A 24 0.86 -17.89 -13.49
N ILE A 25 0.18 -16.74 -13.44
CA ILE A 25 0.53 -15.61 -12.58
C ILE A 25 -0.44 -15.61 -11.39
N VAL A 26 0.09 -15.61 -10.18
CA VAL A 26 -0.70 -15.52 -8.94
C VAL A 26 -0.59 -14.10 -8.40
N LEU A 27 -1.74 -13.46 -8.15
CA LEU A 27 -1.83 -12.17 -7.49
C LEU A 27 -2.20 -12.38 -6.01
N ASP A 28 -1.46 -11.78 -5.09
CA ASP A 28 -1.81 -11.75 -3.68
C ASP A 28 -2.81 -10.61 -3.38
N GLU A 29 -3.71 -10.84 -2.42
CA GLU A 29 -4.65 -9.83 -1.94
C GLU A 29 -3.92 -8.71 -1.17
N ARG A 30 -4.28 -7.46 -1.45
CA ARG A 30 -3.80 -6.30 -0.68
C ARG A 30 -4.74 -5.99 0.48
N ALA A 31 -4.20 -5.52 1.60
CA ALA A 31 -5.03 -4.97 2.68
C ALA A 31 -5.40 -3.52 2.38
N LEU A 32 -6.50 -3.04 2.96
CA LEU A 32 -6.89 -1.63 2.90
C LEU A 32 -6.50 -0.93 4.21
N LEU A 33 -5.65 0.10 4.10
CA LEU A 33 -5.34 1.02 5.18
C LEU A 33 -6.20 2.28 5.04
N THR A 34 -7.03 2.57 6.04
CA THR A 34 -7.72 3.86 6.14
C THR A 34 -6.85 4.81 6.96
N VAL A 35 -6.52 5.98 6.40
CA VAL A 35 -5.83 7.06 7.12
C VAL A 35 -6.82 8.20 7.30
N ASN A 36 -6.91 8.73 8.52
CA ASN A 36 -7.71 9.91 8.84
C ASN A 36 -6.75 11.04 9.24
N VAL A 37 -6.91 12.21 8.63
CA VAL A 37 -6.09 13.39 8.88
C VAL A 37 -6.98 14.45 9.52
N THR A 38 -6.59 14.90 10.70
CA THR A 38 -7.28 15.96 11.44
C THR A 38 -6.30 17.06 11.86
N ASN A 39 -6.83 18.27 12.04
CA ASN A 39 -6.07 19.38 12.61
C ASN A 39 -5.96 19.26 14.14
N SER A 40 -5.25 20.20 14.78
CA SER A 40 -5.08 20.21 16.25
C SER A 40 -6.38 20.38 17.03
N SER A 41 -7.44 20.88 16.40
CA SER A 41 -8.77 21.02 16.98
C SER A 41 -9.63 19.75 16.80
N GLY A 42 -9.12 18.75 16.07
CA GLY A 42 -9.82 17.50 15.78
C GLY A 42 -10.74 17.55 14.56
N GLU A 43 -10.73 18.64 13.78
CA GLU A 43 -11.51 18.76 12.55
C GLU A 43 -10.80 18.03 11.40
N PRO A 44 -11.54 17.38 10.49
CA PRO A 44 -10.96 16.70 9.34
C PRO A 44 -10.24 17.70 8.41
N VAL A 45 -9.14 17.26 7.82
CA VAL A 45 -8.39 18.02 6.81
C VAL A 45 -8.62 17.37 5.45
N GLU A 46 -9.39 18.05 4.61
CA GLU A 46 -9.56 17.73 3.19
C GLU A 46 -8.30 18.07 2.39
N ASP A 47 -8.11 17.42 1.24
CA ASP A 47 -7.02 17.66 0.28
C ASP A 47 -5.60 17.47 0.85
N ALA A 48 -5.47 16.79 2.00
CA ALA A 48 -4.17 16.40 2.52
C ALA A 48 -3.58 15.31 1.61
N VAL A 49 -2.35 15.56 1.16
CA VAL A 49 -1.59 14.64 0.32
C VAL A 49 -0.92 13.61 1.21
N ILE A 50 -1.23 12.35 0.97
CA ILE A 50 -0.63 11.21 1.64
C ILE A 50 0.25 10.47 0.64
N SER A 51 1.56 10.46 0.88
CA SER A 51 2.54 9.71 0.11
C SER A 51 2.93 8.45 0.86
N PHE A 52 2.84 7.29 0.19
CA PHE A 52 3.08 5.98 0.78
C PHE A 52 3.70 5.03 -0.24
N ALA A 53 4.92 4.54 0.02
CA ALA A 53 5.62 3.57 -0.85
C ALA A 53 5.67 3.97 -2.34
N GLY A 54 5.76 5.27 -2.64
CA GLY A 54 5.74 5.81 -4.01
C GLY A 54 4.35 5.99 -4.63
N MET A 55 3.28 5.66 -3.90
CA MET A 55 1.90 5.99 -4.25
C MET A 55 1.49 7.30 -3.56
N GLU A 56 0.54 8.01 -4.15
CA GLU A 56 -0.06 9.22 -3.57
C GLU A 56 -1.57 9.07 -3.48
N GLY A 57 -2.15 9.58 -2.41
CA GLY A 57 -3.58 9.68 -2.19
C GLY A 57 -3.95 11.03 -1.58
N TYR A 58 -5.22 11.40 -1.71
CA TYR A 58 -5.75 12.67 -1.20
C TYR A 58 -6.89 12.36 -0.24
N THR A 59 -6.94 13.07 0.88
CA THR A 59 -8.07 12.96 1.81
C THR A 59 -9.32 13.62 1.21
N GLY A 60 -10.47 12.99 1.40
CA GLY A 60 -11.76 13.58 1.04
C GLY A 60 -12.27 14.60 2.06
N GLU A 61 -13.49 15.08 1.86
CA GLU A 61 -14.19 16.02 2.76
C GLU A 61 -14.26 15.53 4.23
N ASP A 62 -14.27 14.21 4.43
CA ASP A 62 -14.28 13.59 5.77
C ASP A 62 -12.88 13.45 6.39
N GLY A 63 -11.84 13.95 5.72
CA GLY A 63 -10.44 13.87 6.12
C GLY A 63 -9.85 12.47 5.97
N SER A 64 -10.52 11.55 5.27
CA SER A 64 -10.08 10.17 5.14
C SER A 64 -9.59 9.81 3.74
N VAL A 65 -8.67 8.83 3.68
CA VAL A 65 -8.24 8.19 2.43
C VAL A 65 -8.03 6.70 2.66
N LYS A 66 -8.34 5.88 1.65
CA LYS A 66 -8.11 4.43 1.67
C LYS A 66 -6.99 4.07 0.72
N LEU A 67 -5.98 3.37 1.22
CA LEU A 67 -4.80 2.95 0.47
C LEU A 67 -4.69 1.44 0.46
N ALA A 68 -4.43 0.84 -0.70
CA ALA A 68 -4.12 -0.57 -0.80
C ALA A 68 -2.63 -0.79 -0.45
N VAL A 69 -2.37 -1.58 0.59
CA VAL A 69 -1.04 -1.73 1.18
C VAL A 69 -0.59 -3.19 1.20
N GLU A 70 0.73 -3.39 1.11
CA GLU A 70 1.39 -4.68 1.25
C GLU A 70 2.04 -4.79 2.63
N THR A 71 2.43 -6.00 3.04
CA THR A 71 3.17 -6.18 4.30
C THR A 71 4.56 -5.57 4.19
N GLY A 72 5.04 -4.98 5.28
CA GLY A 72 6.37 -4.38 5.29
C GLY A 72 6.50 -3.18 6.22
N GLU A 73 7.68 -2.58 6.20
CA GLU A 73 7.95 -1.30 6.85
C GLU A 73 7.82 -0.19 5.82
N LEU A 74 7.01 0.82 6.15
CA LEU A 74 6.56 1.81 5.19
C LEU A 74 6.66 3.19 5.82
N ASN A 75 7.16 4.15 5.05
CA ASN A 75 7.18 5.55 5.44
C ASN A 75 5.94 6.24 4.87
N LEU A 76 5.04 6.64 5.77
CA LEU A 76 3.87 7.44 5.48
C LEU A 76 4.25 8.90 5.64
N GLN A 77 4.06 9.70 4.59
CA GLN A 77 4.22 11.15 4.65
C GLN A 77 2.86 11.80 4.41
N VAL A 78 2.49 12.75 5.26
CA VAL A 78 1.27 13.54 5.12
C VAL A 78 1.69 15.00 4.97
N SER A 79 1.16 15.67 3.96
CA SER A 79 1.46 17.08 3.69
C SER A 79 0.23 17.82 3.21
N HIS A 80 0.15 19.11 3.53
CA HIS A 80 -0.91 20.00 3.06
C HIS A 80 -0.36 21.42 3.03
N PRO A 81 -0.70 22.28 2.04
CA PRO A 81 -0.10 23.62 1.91
C PRO A 81 -0.24 24.52 3.14
N LEU A 82 -1.28 24.30 3.94
CA LEU A 82 -1.60 25.09 5.14
C LEU A 82 -1.06 24.49 6.45
N TYR A 83 -0.44 23.30 6.43
CA TYR A 83 0.02 22.60 7.63
C TYR A 83 1.48 22.15 7.48
N ALA A 84 2.17 22.01 8.62
CA ALA A 84 3.50 21.40 8.61
C ALA A 84 3.39 19.92 8.19
N PRO A 85 4.25 19.43 7.29
CA PRO A 85 4.23 18.03 6.90
C PRO A 85 4.65 17.13 8.07
N GLU A 86 4.05 15.95 8.14
CA GLU A 86 4.39 14.93 9.13
C GLU A 86 4.85 13.66 8.41
N THR A 87 5.82 12.96 8.99
CA THR A 87 6.28 11.66 8.47
C THR A 87 6.29 10.64 9.60
N ARG A 88 5.76 9.45 9.32
CA ARG A 88 5.72 8.33 10.25
C ARG A 88 6.13 7.04 9.59
N THR A 89 6.99 6.29 10.25
CA THR A 89 7.31 4.92 9.87
C THR A 89 6.31 3.97 10.51
N ILE A 90 5.64 3.16 9.70
CA ILE A 90 4.63 2.18 10.13
C ILE A 90 5.08 0.80 9.67
N ARG A 91 5.04 -0.17 10.58
CA ARG A 91 5.28 -1.57 10.28
C ARG A 91 3.97 -2.32 10.15
N LEU A 92 3.63 -2.74 8.93
CA LEU A 92 2.43 -3.51 8.63
C LEU A 92 2.74 -5.01 8.64
N LEU A 93 2.01 -5.74 9.49
CA LEU A 93 2.03 -7.20 9.58
C LEU A 93 0.64 -7.71 9.18
N MET A 94 0.50 -8.29 7.99
CA MET A 94 -0.73 -9.01 7.65
C MET A 94 -0.68 -10.37 8.32
N VAL A 95 -1.58 -10.56 9.28
CA VAL A 95 -1.89 -11.88 9.81
C VAL A 95 -2.97 -12.47 8.90
N LYS A 96 -2.62 -13.47 8.09
CA LYS A 96 -3.63 -14.35 7.51
C LYS A 96 -4.24 -15.10 8.68
N THR A 97 -5.33 -14.60 9.24
CA THR A 97 -6.09 -15.38 10.23
C THR A 97 -6.56 -16.62 9.48
N PRO A 98 -6.15 -17.85 9.86
CA PRO A 98 -6.84 -19.01 9.34
C PRO A 98 -8.28 -18.84 9.78
N SER A 99 -9.18 -18.63 8.82
CA SER A 99 -10.61 -18.65 9.08
C SER A 99 -10.87 -20.05 9.64
N ALA A 100 -10.99 -20.17 10.95
CA ALA A 100 -11.37 -21.42 11.58
C ALA A 100 -12.77 -21.74 11.04
N LEU A 101 -12.84 -22.75 10.18
CA LEU A 101 -14.09 -23.34 9.75
C LEU A 101 -14.81 -23.83 11.01
N ASN A 102 -16.05 -23.36 11.14
CA ASN A 102 -17.02 -23.70 12.17
C ASN A 102 -17.43 -25.18 12.08
#